data_AF-A0A924URY6-F1
#
_entry.id   AF-A0A924URY6-F1
#
_cell.length_a   1.000
_cell.length_b   1.000
_cell.length_c   1.000
_cell.angle_alpha   90.00
_cell.angle_beta   90.00
_cell.angle_gamma   90.00
#
_symmetry.space_group_name_H-M   'P 1'
#
loop_
_entity.id
_entity.type
_entity.pdbx_description
1 polymer ?
#
loop_
_entity_poly.entity_id
_entity_poly.type
_entity_poly.pdbx_seq_one_letter_code
_entity_poly.pdbx_strand_id
1 'polypeptide(L)'
;MNGHNLKISWVAAIVLLTIACQDKEVLKKEEDQKILPKMSLSSKNLLMSSIAESYTLPSKANIGNNKVKVYMAEYLTNGKNGAAGNIIYFNDRGNKHLDADFVPTLSLDVSKDISYAVDMSRPSSSLNVQVTEKAIDRAMQTWDHVKCSDLRIKKIQSSTTSTGLIPLIYGYGGSSGYVADINHGGFLPARFFDLIAPNGGNFILAVTFTIVFSDQFGNPLDSDHDNKADVAWREIYYNNSLNWNDGSDYDVESIALHESGHGLSQAHFGKAFRSGNGKLHFAPKAVMNAAYSGVQTEISKTDLGGHCSIWGSWPKN
;
A
#
# COMPACT_ATOMS: atom_id res chain seq x y z
N MET A 1 -59.40 38.61 -44.94
CA MET A 1 -58.58 37.98 -43.90
C MET A 1 -59.29 36.72 -43.42
N ASN A 2 -58.64 35.57 -43.62
CA ASN A 2 -58.76 34.25 -42.97
C ASN A 2 -60.19 33.72 -42.64
N GLY A 3 -60.61 32.52 -43.02
CA GLY A 3 -59.91 31.32 -43.47
C GLY A 3 -60.60 30.08 -42.88
N HIS A 4 -61.33 29.37 -43.75
CA HIS A 4 -61.60 27.92 -43.81
C HIS A 4 -62.06 27.07 -42.58
N ASN A 5 -63.37 26.76 -42.61
CA ASN A 5 -64.01 25.43 -42.60
C ASN A 5 -63.20 24.16 -42.24
N LEU A 6 -63.67 23.42 -41.23
CA LEU A 6 -63.34 22.03 -40.94
C LEU A 6 -64.59 21.13 -41.19
N LYS A 7 -64.48 20.15 -42.09
CA LYS A 7 -65.51 19.12 -42.35
C LYS A 7 -64.98 17.72 -41.97
N ILE A 8 -65.69 17.07 -41.04
CA ILE A 8 -66.38 15.77 -41.18
C ILE A 8 -65.65 14.68 -42.00
N SER A 9 -65.23 13.55 -41.41
CA SER A 9 -66.04 12.33 -41.29
C SER A 9 -65.25 11.05 -40.93
N TRP A 10 -66.02 10.10 -40.40
CA TRP A 10 -65.73 8.75 -39.92
C TRP A 10 -65.32 7.74 -41.01
N VAL A 11 -64.66 6.62 -40.64
CA VAL A 11 -65.06 5.23 -40.97
C VAL A 11 -64.37 4.25 -40.00
N ALA A 12 -65.17 3.30 -39.49
CA ALA A 12 -64.78 2.13 -38.69
C ALA A 12 -64.48 0.92 -39.59
N ALA A 13 -63.66 -0.03 -39.13
CA ALA A 13 -63.67 -1.39 -39.62
C ALA A 13 -63.38 -2.40 -38.49
N ILE A 14 -64.33 -3.32 -38.33
CA ILE A 14 -64.38 -4.48 -37.44
C ILE A 14 -63.79 -5.68 -38.18
N VAL A 15 -62.97 -6.50 -37.53
CA VAL A 15 -62.82 -7.93 -37.87
C VAL A 15 -62.71 -8.78 -36.59
N LEU A 16 -63.53 -9.84 -36.54
CA LEU A 16 -63.71 -10.81 -35.46
C LEU A 16 -62.68 -11.96 -35.49
N LEU A 17 -62.39 -12.47 -34.29
CA LEU A 17 -62.11 -13.85 -33.84
C LEU A 17 -61.27 -14.84 -34.68
N THR A 18 -60.27 -15.44 -34.04
CA THR A 18 -60.24 -16.89 -33.77
C THR A 18 -59.36 -17.21 -32.55
N ILE A 19 -59.79 -18.25 -31.82
CA ILE A 19 -59.19 -18.83 -30.62
C ILE A 19 -58.16 -19.88 -31.06
N ALA A 20 -56.98 -19.89 -30.44
CA ALA A 20 -56.16 -21.09 -30.33
C ALA A 20 -55.42 -21.08 -28.98
N CYS A 21 -55.73 -22.06 -28.15
CA CYS A 21 -54.95 -22.44 -26.99
C CYS A 21 -53.58 -22.95 -27.47
N GLN A 22 -52.50 -22.41 -26.91
CA GLN A 22 -51.22 -23.11 -26.83
C GLN A 22 -50.62 -22.87 -25.44
N ASP A 23 -49.94 -23.91 -24.99
CA ASP A 23 -49.62 -24.23 -23.61
C ASP A 23 -48.81 -23.15 -22.88
N LYS A 24 -49.19 -22.90 -21.63
CA LYS A 24 -48.33 -22.18 -20.69
C LYS A 24 -47.20 -23.12 -20.26
N GLU A 25 -46.10 -23.11 -21.01
CA GLU A 25 -44.82 -23.44 -20.41
C GLU A 25 -44.53 -22.42 -19.32
N VAL A 26 -44.56 -22.89 -18.07
CA VAL A 26 -44.04 -22.17 -16.92
C VAL A 26 -42.53 -22.10 -17.09
N LEU A 27 -42.06 -21.05 -17.77
CA LEU A 27 -40.68 -20.58 -17.67
C LEU A 27 -40.46 -20.16 -16.22
N LYS A 28 -39.95 -21.09 -15.41
CA LYS A 28 -39.16 -20.74 -14.23
C LYS A 28 -38.01 -19.88 -14.76
N LYS A 29 -38.10 -18.57 -14.54
CA LYS A 29 -36.89 -17.74 -14.48
C LYS A 29 -36.07 -18.28 -13.32
N GLU A 30 -35.14 -19.19 -13.64
CA GLU A 30 -33.89 -19.27 -12.89
C GLU A 30 -33.25 -17.90 -13.05
N GLU A 31 -33.48 -17.08 -12.04
CA GLU A 31 -32.68 -15.90 -11.78
C GLU A 31 -31.30 -16.44 -11.39
N ASP A 32 -30.49 -16.70 -12.42
CA ASP A 32 -29.05 -16.82 -12.32
C ASP A 32 -28.55 -15.48 -11.76
N GLN A 33 -28.61 -15.35 -10.43
CA GLN A 33 -27.71 -14.50 -9.70
C GLN A 33 -26.33 -15.07 -9.98
N LYS A 34 -25.76 -14.60 -11.08
CA LYS A 34 -24.34 -14.68 -11.40
C LYS A 34 -23.64 -14.10 -10.19
N ILE A 35 -23.25 -14.98 -9.27
CA ILE A 35 -22.38 -14.67 -8.15
C ILE A 35 -21.12 -14.14 -8.82
N LEU A 36 -21.02 -12.81 -8.88
CA LEU A 36 -19.80 -12.14 -9.27
C LEU A 36 -18.71 -12.75 -8.37
N PRO A 37 -17.63 -13.30 -8.95
CA PRO A 37 -16.56 -13.84 -8.14
C PRO A 37 -16.18 -12.76 -7.15
N LYS A 38 -16.22 -13.10 -5.85
CA LYS A 38 -15.68 -12.24 -4.80
C LYS A 38 -14.24 -11.94 -5.19
N MET A 39 -14.03 -10.76 -5.74
CA MET A 39 -12.73 -10.25 -6.10
C MET A 39 -12.03 -9.97 -4.78
N SER A 40 -11.36 -10.99 -4.25
CA SER A 40 -10.34 -10.82 -3.25
C SER A 40 -9.20 -10.09 -3.95
N LEU A 41 -9.21 -8.76 -3.88
CA LEU A 41 -8.03 -7.94 -4.16
C LEU A 41 -6.99 -8.31 -3.09
N SER A 42 -6.26 -9.39 -3.34
CA SER A 42 -4.99 -9.63 -2.66
C SER A 42 -4.04 -8.58 -3.20
N SER A 43 -3.51 -7.75 -2.30
CA SER A 43 -2.59 -6.64 -2.55
C SER A 43 -1.28 -7.03 -3.26
N LYS A 44 -1.09 -8.29 -3.63
CA LYS A 44 0.22 -8.83 -4.02
C LYS A 44 0.60 -8.68 -5.49
N ASN A 45 -0.32 -8.52 -6.45
CA ASN A 45 0.00 -8.90 -7.85
C ASN A 45 -0.32 -7.91 -8.98
N LEU A 46 -0.98 -6.77 -8.78
CA LEU A 46 -1.53 -6.05 -9.94
C LEU A 46 -0.55 -5.20 -10.75
N LEU A 47 0.66 -4.89 -10.26
CA LEU A 47 1.57 -4.00 -11.00
C LEU A 47 3.06 -4.36 -11.05
N MET A 48 3.51 -5.37 -10.30
CA MET A 48 4.95 -5.68 -10.22
C MET A 48 5.51 -6.38 -11.48
N SER A 49 4.64 -6.89 -12.37
CA SER A 49 5.10 -7.65 -13.54
C SER A 49 5.85 -6.81 -14.59
N SER A 50 5.75 -5.49 -14.56
CA SER A 50 6.48 -4.58 -15.47
C SER A 50 7.72 -3.92 -14.85
N ILE A 51 8.01 -4.16 -13.56
CA ILE A 51 9.11 -3.49 -12.81
C ILE A 51 10.28 -4.46 -12.54
N ALA A 52 10.26 -5.66 -13.13
CA ALA A 52 11.30 -6.68 -12.94
C ALA A 52 12.62 -6.38 -13.69
N GLU A 53 12.97 -5.12 -13.90
CA GLU A 53 14.29 -4.75 -14.40
C GLU A 53 15.27 -4.65 -13.23
N SER A 54 16.42 -5.34 -13.35
CA SER A 54 17.49 -5.23 -12.36
C SER A 54 18.26 -3.93 -12.58
N TYR A 55 18.37 -3.12 -11.53
CA TYR A 55 19.12 -1.86 -11.55
C TYR A 55 20.53 -2.08 -11.00
N THR A 56 21.52 -1.55 -11.70
CA THR A 56 22.90 -1.52 -11.20
C THR A 56 23.11 -0.24 -10.41
N LEU A 57 23.52 -0.38 -9.15
CA LEU A 57 23.81 0.77 -8.30
C LEU A 57 25.11 1.46 -8.75
N PRO A 58 25.14 2.80 -8.87
CA PRO A 58 26.40 3.52 -8.94
C PRO A 58 27.05 3.47 -7.54
N SER A 59 28.02 2.58 -7.34
CA SER A 59 28.64 2.35 -6.03
C SER A 59 29.38 3.59 -5.52
N LYS A 60 29.07 4.05 -4.29
CA LYS A 60 29.99 4.89 -3.47
C LYS A 60 30.67 4.11 -2.34
N ALA A 61 30.15 2.95 -1.96
CA ALA A 61 30.77 2.04 -0.98
C ALA A 61 31.21 0.76 -1.69
N ASN A 62 32.42 0.28 -1.39
CA ASN A 62 33.02 -0.93 -1.93
C ASN A 62 32.27 -2.21 -1.47
N ILE A 63 31.03 -2.40 -1.88
CA ILE A 63 30.26 -3.63 -1.67
C ILE A 63 29.86 -4.16 -3.05
N GLY A 64 30.86 -4.62 -3.80
CA GLY A 64 30.70 -5.43 -5.02
C GLY A 64 29.87 -4.83 -6.15
N ASN A 65 29.77 -5.55 -7.26
CA ASN A 65 28.81 -5.23 -8.34
C ASN A 65 27.38 -5.62 -7.93
N ASN A 66 26.90 -5.16 -6.76
CA ASN A 66 25.60 -5.54 -6.25
C ASN A 66 24.50 -5.00 -7.16
N LYS A 67 23.69 -5.93 -7.70
CA LYS A 67 22.47 -5.61 -8.43
C LYS A 67 21.32 -5.58 -7.45
N VAL A 68 20.33 -4.74 -7.75
CA VAL A 68 19.10 -4.68 -6.98
C VAL A 68 17.89 -4.76 -7.89
N LYS A 69 16.74 -5.09 -7.33
CA LYS A 69 15.47 -5.00 -8.03
C LYS A 69 14.33 -4.64 -7.10
N VAL A 70 13.28 -4.07 -7.66
CA VAL A 70 12.02 -3.85 -6.95
C VAL A 70 11.35 -5.20 -6.75
N TYR A 71 11.10 -5.57 -5.50
CA TYR A 71 10.59 -6.89 -5.11
C TYR A 71 9.11 -6.90 -4.81
N MET A 72 8.61 -5.89 -4.09
CA MET A 72 7.17 -5.65 -3.90
C MET A 72 6.85 -4.21 -3.50
N ALA A 73 5.56 -3.90 -3.47
CA ALA A 73 5.00 -2.69 -2.90
C ALA A 73 3.81 -3.05 -1.99
N GLU A 74 3.82 -2.53 -0.76
CA GLU A 74 2.69 -2.61 0.18
C GLU A 74 2.12 -1.23 0.42
N TYR A 75 0.80 -1.09 0.50
CA TYR A 75 0.16 0.22 0.61
C TYR A 75 -1.03 0.23 1.57
N LEU A 76 -1.16 1.33 2.32
CA LEU A 76 -2.27 1.58 3.23
C LEU A 76 -3.42 2.32 2.53
N THR A 77 -4.67 1.88 2.74
CA THR A 77 -5.85 2.51 2.13
C THR A 77 -6.73 3.26 3.13
N ASN A 78 -7.58 4.17 2.63
CA ASN A 78 -8.55 4.90 3.47
C ASN A 78 -9.82 4.12 3.88
N GLY A 79 -10.02 2.89 3.38
CA GLY A 79 -11.12 1.98 3.78
C GLY A 79 -12.55 2.32 3.30
N LYS A 80 -12.75 3.22 2.32
CA LYS A 80 -14.10 3.78 2.01
C LYS A 80 -14.93 3.07 0.90
N ASN A 81 -14.39 2.16 0.09
CA ASN A 81 -15.05 1.69 -1.16
C ASN A 81 -15.81 0.34 -1.01
N GLY A 82 -17.12 0.33 -0.71
CA GLY A 82 -17.91 -0.88 -0.41
C GLY A 82 -19.08 -1.23 -1.37
N ALA A 83 -19.63 -2.45 -1.27
CA ALA A 83 -20.93 -2.90 -1.85
C ALA A 83 -21.65 -3.99 -0.98
N ALA A 84 -22.98 -3.92 -0.78
CA ALA A 84 -23.77 -4.59 0.28
C ALA A 84 -23.52 -6.09 0.58
N GLY A 85 -23.60 -6.44 1.87
CA GLY A 85 -23.13 -7.70 2.49
C GLY A 85 -22.03 -7.40 3.52
N ASN A 86 -21.57 -8.37 4.33
CA ASN A 86 -20.31 -8.18 5.08
C ASN A 86 -19.18 -8.04 4.05
N ILE A 87 -18.87 -6.80 3.66
CA ILE A 87 -17.74 -6.51 2.77
C ILE A 87 -16.50 -6.74 3.59
N ILE A 88 -15.74 -7.77 3.23
CA ILE A 88 -14.39 -7.97 3.73
C ILE A 88 -13.49 -7.19 2.77
N TYR A 89 -12.81 -6.17 3.28
CA TYR A 89 -11.87 -5.37 2.49
C TYR A 89 -10.53 -6.08 2.34
N PHE A 90 -10.08 -6.70 3.43
CA PHE A 90 -8.89 -7.56 3.48
C PHE A 90 -9.05 -8.55 4.64
N ASN A 91 -8.29 -9.65 4.60
CA ASN A 91 -8.27 -10.67 5.64
C ASN A 91 -6.87 -11.30 5.74
N ASP A 92 -5.92 -10.51 6.23
CA ASP A 92 -4.52 -10.88 6.35
C ASP A 92 -4.30 -11.44 7.76
N ARG A 93 -4.42 -12.76 7.93
CA ARG A 93 -4.21 -13.42 9.23
C ARG A 93 -3.03 -14.38 9.20
N GLY A 94 -2.00 -14.02 8.44
CA GLY A 94 -0.73 -14.74 8.37
C GLY A 94 0.15 -14.52 9.60
N ASN A 95 1.44 -14.86 9.47
CA ASN A 95 2.46 -14.71 10.52
C ASN A 95 2.94 -13.25 10.72
N LYS A 96 2.39 -12.27 9.98
CA LYS A 96 2.81 -10.86 9.95
C LYS A 96 4.21 -10.61 9.41
N HIS A 97 4.81 -11.59 8.73
CA HIS A 97 6.15 -11.43 8.17
C HIS A 97 6.04 -11.18 6.67
N LEU A 98 6.90 -10.29 6.18
CA LEU A 98 7.25 -10.30 4.77
C LEU A 98 8.17 -11.48 4.46
N ASP A 99 8.25 -11.79 3.18
CA ASP A 99 9.16 -12.76 2.56
C ASP A 99 10.48 -12.10 2.13
N ALA A 100 10.83 -10.96 2.74
CA ALA A 100 12.10 -10.27 2.51
C ALA A 100 12.53 -9.50 3.77
N ASP A 101 13.72 -9.79 4.30
CA ASP A 101 14.28 -9.22 5.52
C ASP A 101 15.66 -8.60 5.30
N PHE A 102 16.04 -7.64 6.16
CA PHE A 102 17.41 -7.17 6.22
C PHE A 102 18.33 -8.26 6.77
N VAL A 103 19.53 -8.35 6.23
CA VAL A 103 20.58 -9.25 6.73
C VAL A 103 21.76 -8.41 7.25
N PRO A 104 22.20 -8.59 8.51
CA PRO A 104 23.22 -7.72 9.12
C PRO A 104 24.55 -7.66 8.35
N THR A 105 24.89 -8.70 7.60
CA THR A 105 26.14 -8.81 6.83
C THR A 105 26.08 -8.14 5.47
N LEU A 106 24.90 -7.73 4.99
CA LEU A 106 24.70 -7.11 3.69
C LEU A 106 24.39 -5.60 3.76
N SER A 107 24.55 -4.98 4.93
CA SER A 107 24.30 -3.55 5.09
C SER A 107 25.15 -2.68 4.15
N LEU A 108 24.49 -1.75 3.46
CA LEU A 108 25.11 -0.84 2.50
C LEU A 108 25.94 0.29 3.16
N ASP A 109 25.66 0.60 4.42
CA ASP A 109 26.41 1.60 5.21
C ASP A 109 27.44 0.97 6.17
N VAL A 110 27.68 -0.34 6.03
CA VAL A 110 28.55 -1.21 6.87
C VAL A 110 28.15 -1.29 8.35
N SER A 111 27.04 -0.68 8.74
CA SER A 111 26.47 -0.71 10.09
C SER A 111 25.57 -1.92 10.27
N LYS A 112 25.45 -2.40 11.51
CA LYS A 112 24.38 -3.34 11.90
C LYS A 112 23.15 -2.62 12.47
N ASP A 113 23.27 -1.33 12.70
CA ASP A 113 22.16 -0.47 13.09
C ASP A 113 21.32 -0.14 11.86
N ILE A 114 20.00 -0.18 12.00
CA ILE A 114 19.09 0.22 10.92
C ILE A 114 19.12 1.74 10.78
N SER A 115 19.41 2.23 9.58
CA SER A 115 19.38 3.65 9.27
C SER A 115 18.05 4.07 8.65
N TYR A 116 17.61 5.29 8.95
CA TYR A 116 16.49 5.91 8.24
C TYR A 116 16.78 7.35 7.83
N ALA A 117 16.12 7.81 6.77
CA ALA A 117 16.20 9.19 6.30
C ALA A 117 14.80 9.73 5.95
N VAL A 118 14.63 11.05 6.08
CA VAL A 118 13.39 11.76 5.73
C VAL A 118 13.67 12.78 4.63
N ASP A 119 13.07 12.59 3.46
CA ASP A 119 13.20 13.52 2.34
C ASP A 119 12.39 14.79 2.60
N MET A 120 13.13 15.88 2.87
CA MET A 120 12.57 17.21 3.14
C MET A 120 12.33 18.02 1.87
N SER A 121 12.77 17.54 0.70
CA SER A 121 12.63 18.26 -0.57
C SER A 121 11.26 18.06 -1.22
N ARG A 122 10.47 17.10 -0.73
CA ARG A 122 9.10 16.79 -1.19
C ARG A 122 8.10 16.91 -0.04
N PRO A 123 7.80 18.14 0.41
CA PRO A 123 6.93 18.37 1.55
C PRO A 123 5.47 18.04 1.22
N SER A 124 4.69 17.77 2.28
CA SER A 124 3.24 17.73 2.19
C SER A 124 2.68 19.08 1.71
N SER A 125 1.59 19.03 0.95
CA SER A 125 0.80 20.18 0.52
C SER A 125 -0.03 20.79 1.65
N SER A 126 -0.28 20.03 2.72
CA SER A 126 -1.20 20.37 3.81
C SER A 126 -0.50 20.68 5.13
N LEU A 127 0.76 20.27 5.29
CA LEU A 127 1.53 20.49 6.51
C LEU A 127 2.90 21.08 6.23
N ASN A 128 3.40 21.86 7.19
CA ASN A 128 4.77 22.32 7.17
C ASN A 128 5.75 21.13 7.23
N VAL A 129 6.85 21.21 6.48
CA VAL A 129 7.81 20.11 6.33
C VAL A 129 8.46 19.68 7.66
N GLN A 130 8.71 20.62 8.57
CA GLN A 130 9.26 20.31 9.90
C GLN A 130 8.23 19.56 10.77
N VAL A 131 6.93 19.77 10.55
CA VAL A 131 5.87 19.03 11.24
C VAL A 131 5.85 17.58 10.74
N THR A 132 5.86 17.37 9.43
CA THR A 132 5.89 16.02 8.86
C THR A 132 7.15 15.25 9.23
N GLU A 133 8.31 15.91 9.26
CA GLU A 133 9.57 15.31 9.68
C GLU A 133 9.50 14.83 11.14
N LYS A 134 9.04 15.69 12.05
CA LYS A 134 8.92 15.33 13.47
C LYS A 134 7.91 14.20 13.69
N ALA A 135 6.82 14.16 12.93
CA ALA A 135 5.85 13.06 13.00
C ALA A 135 6.47 11.73 12.57
N ILE A 136 7.25 11.73 11.49
CA ILE A 136 8.00 10.56 11.03
C ILE A 136 9.08 10.15 12.05
N ASP A 137 9.81 11.11 12.63
CA ASP A 137 10.81 10.82 13.66
C ASP A 137 10.18 10.16 14.89
N ARG A 138 8.99 10.59 15.33
CA ARG A 138 8.26 9.94 16.44
C ARG A 138 7.87 8.51 16.08
N ALA A 139 7.38 8.26 14.87
CA ALA A 139 7.05 6.91 14.41
C ALA A 139 8.29 5.98 14.42
N MET A 140 9.44 6.45 13.94
CA MET A 140 10.68 5.69 13.97
C MET A 140 11.18 5.44 15.40
N GLN A 141 11.11 6.44 16.27
CA GLN A 141 11.43 6.28 17.70
C GLN A 141 10.53 5.27 18.40
N THR A 142 9.24 5.22 18.04
CA THR A 142 8.31 4.23 18.58
C THR A 142 8.74 2.81 18.24
N TRP A 143 9.23 2.55 17.02
CA TRP A 143 9.82 1.26 16.65
C TRP A 143 11.15 0.98 17.36
N ASP A 144 12.03 1.98 17.48
CA ASP A 144 13.33 1.83 18.15
C ASP A 144 13.21 1.48 19.64
N HIS A 145 12.17 2.01 20.31
CA HIS A 145 11.91 1.74 21.72
C HIS A 145 11.29 0.36 22.00
N VAL A 146 11.06 -0.47 20.98
CA VAL A 146 10.56 -1.83 21.16
C VAL A 146 11.65 -2.72 21.79
N LYS A 147 11.47 -3.05 23.07
CA LYS A 147 12.48 -3.73 23.92
C LYS A 147 12.96 -5.10 23.48
N CYS A 148 12.20 -5.80 22.63
CA CYS A 148 12.57 -7.15 22.22
C CYS A 148 13.62 -7.18 21.11
N SER A 149 13.96 -6.04 20.51
CA SER A 149 14.97 -5.93 19.46
C SER A 149 16.02 -4.87 19.81
N ASP A 150 17.25 -5.03 19.33
CA ASP A 150 18.33 -4.03 19.44
C ASP A 150 18.70 -3.52 18.04
N LEU A 151 17.71 -2.96 17.31
CA LEU A 151 17.89 -2.45 15.95
C LEU A 151 18.70 -1.14 15.90
N ARG A 152 18.71 -0.38 17.01
CA ARG A 152 19.42 0.90 17.17
C ARG A 152 19.16 1.86 16.03
N ILE A 153 17.87 2.11 15.77
CA ILE A 153 17.42 2.86 14.60
C ILE A 153 18.01 4.28 14.66
N LYS A 154 18.83 4.61 13.66
CA LYS A 154 19.54 5.90 13.59
C LYS A 154 19.04 6.75 12.42
N LYS A 155 18.79 8.03 12.68
CA LYS A 155 18.49 9.00 11.63
C LYS A 155 19.76 9.40 10.90
N ILE A 156 19.73 9.35 9.57
CA ILE A 156 20.75 9.94 8.70
C ILE A 156 20.24 11.31 8.24
N GLN A 157 21.12 12.29 8.26
CA GLN A 157 20.79 13.63 7.79
C GLN A 157 20.45 13.56 6.30
N SER A 158 19.22 13.92 5.97
CA SER A 158 18.76 13.95 4.59
C SER A 158 19.43 15.07 3.80
N SER A 159 19.69 14.80 2.52
CA SER A 159 20.17 15.82 1.60
C SER A 159 19.02 16.74 1.18
N THR A 160 19.34 17.90 0.59
CA THR A 160 18.32 18.77 -0.03
C THR A 160 17.82 18.25 -1.38
N THR A 161 18.38 17.14 -1.87
CA THR A 161 17.99 16.51 -3.14
C THR A 161 16.95 15.43 -2.89
N SER A 162 15.96 15.33 -3.77
CA SER A 162 14.94 14.28 -3.73
C SER A 162 15.58 12.90 -3.87
N THR A 163 15.17 11.98 -3.00
CA THR A 163 15.75 10.63 -2.88
C THR A 163 14.90 9.56 -3.56
N GLY A 164 15.42 8.34 -3.67
CA GLY A 164 14.64 7.17 -4.04
C GLY A 164 14.64 6.84 -5.53
N LEU A 165 14.74 5.55 -5.79
CA LEU A 165 14.85 4.91 -7.09
C LEU A 165 13.49 4.83 -7.79
N ILE A 166 12.42 4.49 -7.05
CA ILE A 166 11.09 4.31 -7.62
C ILE A 166 10.57 5.59 -8.31
N PRO A 167 10.54 6.76 -7.67
CA PRO A 167 10.10 7.99 -8.31
C PRO A 167 11.04 8.40 -9.45
N LEU A 168 12.33 8.07 -9.39
CA LEU A 168 13.28 8.33 -10.47
C LEU A 168 12.89 7.55 -11.73
N ILE A 169 12.62 6.25 -11.60
CA ILE A 169 12.19 5.36 -12.70
C ILE A 169 10.93 5.90 -13.38
N TYR A 170 9.98 6.41 -12.60
CA TYR A 170 8.69 6.90 -13.11
C TYR A 170 8.67 8.39 -13.45
N GLY A 171 9.81 9.10 -13.40
CA GLY A 171 9.91 10.50 -13.82
C GLY A 171 9.31 11.52 -12.83
N TYR A 172 9.29 11.18 -11.53
CA TYR A 172 8.84 12.05 -10.42
C TYR A 172 10.00 12.72 -9.68
N GLY A 173 11.21 12.68 -10.24
CA GLY A 173 12.44 13.06 -9.55
C GLY A 173 12.92 11.95 -8.60
N GLY A 174 14.04 12.16 -7.91
CA GLY A 174 14.66 11.13 -7.07
C GLY A 174 16.11 10.87 -7.47
N SER A 175 16.68 9.82 -6.90
CA SER A 175 18.08 9.45 -7.11
C SER A 175 18.25 7.93 -7.03
N SER A 176 19.17 7.38 -7.82
CA SER A 176 19.53 5.95 -7.76
C SER A 176 20.52 5.61 -6.63
N GLY A 177 20.98 6.61 -5.88
CA GLY A 177 21.91 6.41 -4.77
C GLY A 177 21.20 5.91 -3.52
N TYR A 178 21.83 4.96 -2.83
CA TYR A 178 21.48 4.60 -1.46
C TYR A 178 21.65 5.80 -0.53
N VAL A 179 20.72 5.96 0.41
CA VAL A 179 20.73 7.05 1.41
C VAL A 179 20.66 6.47 2.83
N ALA A 180 19.69 5.59 3.08
CA ALA A 180 19.51 4.84 4.31
C ALA A 180 18.77 3.52 4.03
N ASP A 181 18.67 2.64 5.02
CA ASP A 181 17.95 1.36 4.91
C ASP A 181 16.45 1.58 4.76
N ILE A 182 15.90 2.58 5.47
CA ILE A 182 14.50 3.00 5.35
C ILE A 182 14.45 4.47 4.91
N ASN A 183 13.98 4.72 3.69
CA ASN A 183 13.89 6.07 3.13
C ASN A 183 12.44 6.54 3.12
N HIS A 184 12.09 7.49 3.98
CA HIS A 184 10.84 8.24 3.85
C HIS A 184 11.01 9.28 2.75
N GLY A 185 10.74 8.87 1.51
CA GLY A 185 10.91 9.65 0.29
C GLY A 185 9.90 10.79 0.09
N GLY A 186 9.15 11.19 1.12
CA GLY A 186 8.29 12.36 1.07
C GLY A 186 6.97 12.16 0.30
N PHE A 187 6.37 13.29 -0.09
CA PHE A 187 4.99 13.34 -0.59
C PHE A 187 4.94 13.44 -2.12
N LEU A 188 4.31 12.44 -2.75
CA LEU A 188 4.19 12.33 -4.21
C LEU A 188 2.75 12.63 -4.69
N PRO A 189 2.57 13.15 -5.91
CA PRO A 189 1.24 13.50 -6.42
C PRO A 189 0.36 12.26 -6.66
N ALA A 190 -0.97 12.43 -6.65
CA ALA A 190 -1.95 11.36 -6.88
C ALA A 190 -1.63 10.44 -8.08
N ARG A 191 -1.19 11.01 -9.20
CA ARG A 191 -0.83 10.26 -10.41
C ARG A 191 0.26 9.20 -10.20
N PHE A 192 1.12 9.34 -9.19
CA PHE A 192 2.08 8.30 -8.81
C PHE A 192 1.36 7.08 -8.23
N PHE A 193 0.38 7.32 -7.35
CA PHE A 193 -0.42 6.26 -6.71
C PHE A 193 -1.42 5.63 -7.68
N ASP A 194 -1.85 6.36 -8.72
CA ASP A 194 -2.62 5.80 -9.84
C ASP A 194 -1.83 4.78 -10.67
N LEU A 195 -0.49 4.82 -10.61
CA LEU A 195 0.32 3.76 -11.17
C LEU A 195 0.08 2.45 -10.40
N ILE A 196 0.00 2.48 -9.07
CA ILE A 196 -0.07 1.28 -8.21
C ILE A 196 -1.44 0.59 -8.33
N ALA A 197 -2.51 1.37 -8.37
CA ALA A 197 -3.87 0.86 -8.51
C ALA A 197 -4.74 1.86 -9.28
N PRO A 198 -5.75 1.40 -10.04
CA PRO A 198 -6.69 2.30 -10.70
C PRO A 198 -7.34 3.27 -9.70
N ASN A 199 -7.19 4.58 -9.94
CA ASN A 199 -7.62 5.66 -9.03
C ASN A 199 -6.95 5.64 -7.64
N GLY A 200 -5.77 5.02 -7.52
CA GLY A 200 -5.00 4.90 -6.28
C GLY A 200 -4.74 6.24 -5.62
N GLY A 201 -4.57 7.30 -6.40
CA GLY A 201 -4.43 8.69 -5.93
C GLY A 201 -5.58 9.20 -5.06
N ASN A 202 -6.74 8.52 -5.04
CA ASN A 202 -7.89 8.90 -4.23
C ASN A 202 -8.00 8.14 -2.91
N PHE A 203 -7.31 7.00 -2.76
CA PHE A 203 -7.55 6.12 -1.62
C PHE A 203 -6.30 5.50 -1.00
N ILE A 204 -5.17 5.47 -1.70
CA ILE A 204 -3.89 5.07 -1.13
C ILE A 204 -3.34 6.25 -0.33
N LEU A 205 -3.04 6.01 0.93
CA LEU A 205 -2.49 7.00 1.86
C LEU A 205 -0.97 7.07 1.73
N ALA A 206 -0.34 5.90 1.77
CA ALA A 206 1.09 5.75 1.59
C ALA A 206 1.41 4.35 1.02
N VAL A 207 2.65 4.18 0.60
CA VAL A 207 3.18 2.93 0.05
C VAL A 207 4.63 2.74 0.49
N THR A 208 4.98 1.52 0.84
CA THR A 208 6.35 1.07 1.07
C THR A 208 6.78 0.11 -0.04
N PHE A 209 7.78 0.52 -0.80
CA PHE A 209 8.46 -0.34 -1.76
C PHE A 209 9.63 -1.04 -1.10
N THR A 210 9.84 -2.29 -1.50
CA THR A 210 11.01 -3.05 -1.11
C THR A 210 11.92 -3.33 -2.28
N ILE A 211 13.19 -3.00 -2.06
CA ILE A 211 14.28 -3.21 -2.98
C ILE A 211 15.17 -4.27 -2.36
N VAL A 212 15.39 -5.36 -3.09
CA VAL A 212 16.20 -6.50 -2.64
C VAL A 212 17.47 -6.59 -3.46
N PHE A 213 18.50 -7.18 -2.87
CA PHE A 213 19.67 -7.59 -3.61
C PHE A 213 19.30 -8.69 -4.61
N SER A 214 19.95 -8.69 -5.76
CA SER A 214 19.80 -9.73 -6.76
C SER A 214 21.14 -10.28 -7.25
N ASP A 215 21.13 -11.56 -7.62
CA ASP A 215 22.27 -12.23 -8.23
C ASP A 215 22.55 -11.72 -9.66
N GLN A 216 23.58 -12.25 -10.29
CA GLN A 216 23.94 -11.88 -11.66
C GLN A 216 22.84 -12.16 -12.70
N PHE A 217 21.90 -13.07 -12.41
CA PHE A 217 20.78 -13.48 -13.24
C PHE A 217 19.46 -12.75 -12.90
N GLY A 218 19.44 -11.89 -11.88
CA GLY A 218 18.26 -11.14 -11.45
C GLY A 218 17.36 -11.87 -10.45
N ASN A 219 17.79 -13.00 -9.90
CA ASN A 219 17.07 -13.68 -8.82
C ASN A 219 17.31 -12.94 -7.49
N PRO A 220 16.33 -12.84 -6.58
CA PRO A 220 16.59 -12.33 -5.24
C PRO A 220 17.67 -13.16 -4.56
N LEU A 221 18.56 -12.48 -3.83
CA LEU A 221 19.53 -13.13 -2.96
C LEU A 221 18.85 -13.61 -1.66
N ASP A 222 19.34 -14.70 -1.10
CA ASP A 222 18.98 -15.28 0.20
C ASP A 222 20.30 -15.78 0.80
N SER A 223 21.03 -14.88 1.46
CA SER A 223 22.43 -15.12 1.86
C SER A 223 22.54 -15.87 3.19
N ASP A 224 21.55 -15.75 4.06
CA ASP A 224 21.47 -16.42 5.36
C ASP A 224 20.63 -17.71 5.31
N HIS A 225 20.05 -18.06 4.16
CA HIS A 225 19.31 -19.30 3.88
C HIS A 225 18.02 -19.44 4.70
N ASP A 226 17.35 -18.33 4.99
CA ASP A 226 16.09 -18.30 5.73
C ASP A 226 14.85 -18.45 4.82
N ASN A 227 15.04 -18.57 3.50
CA ASN A 227 14.03 -18.58 2.45
C ASN A 227 13.30 -17.25 2.25
N LYS A 228 13.93 -16.13 2.62
CA LYS A 228 13.47 -14.78 2.33
C LYS A 228 14.48 -14.05 1.45
N ALA A 229 14.00 -13.04 0.75
CA ALA A 229 14.88 -12.20 -0.05
C ALA A 229 15.65 -11.20 0.82
N ASP A 230 16.95 -11.05 0.56
CA ASP A 230 17.83 -10.09 1.24
C ASP A 230 17.46 -8.65 0.84
N VAL A 231 16.93 -7.87 1.79
CA VAL A 231 16.57 -6.46 1.57
C VAL A 231 17.83 -5.62 1.42
N ALA A 232 17.87 -4.82 0.35
CA ALA A 232 18.87 -3.78 0.15
C ALA A 232 18.46 -2.48 0.85
N TRP A 233 17.24 -1.99 0.58
CA TRP A 233 16.61 -0.89 1.31
C TRP A 233 15.09 -0.82 1.03
N ARG A 234 14.41 0.08 1.73
CA ARG A 234 12.98 0.35 1.64
C ARG A 234 12.74 1.81 1.28
N GLU A 235 11.70 2.07 0.49
CA GLU A 235 11.29 3.42 0.09
C GLU A 235 9.81 3.65 0.42
N ILE A 236 9.52 4.69 1.19
CA ILE A 236 8.19 5.02 1.70
C ILE A 236 7.73 6.34 1.07
N TYR A 237 6.54 6.35 0.48
CA TYR A 237 5.96 7.52 -0.16
C TYR A 237 4.55 7.81 0.33
N TYR A 238 4.24 9.09 0.52
CA TYR A 238 2.95 9.57 1.01
C TYR A 238 2.16 10.27 -0.09
N ASN A 239 0.85 10.07 -0.13
CA ASN A 239 0.00 10.64 -1.17
C ASN A 239 -0.37 12.11 -0.92
N ASN A 240 0.19 13.00 -1.73
CA ASN A 240 0.09 14.44 -1.56
C ASN A 240 -1.26 15.05 -2.01
N SER A 241 -2.17 14.26 -2.57
CA SER A 241 -3.53 14.72 -2.92
C SER A 241 -4.49 14.72 -1.74
N LEU A 242 -4.10 14.11 -0.62
CA LEU A 242 -4.91 13.97 0.57
C LEU A 242 -4.55 15.03 1.60
N ASN A 243 -5.51 15.38 2.45
CA ASN A 243 -5.30 16.35 3.53
C ASN A 243 -4.67 15.65 4.74
N TRP A 244 -3.40 15.92 4.97
CA TRP A 244 -2.62 15.38 6.08
C TRP A 244 -2.76 16.21 7.33
N ASN A 245 -2.63 15.55 8.47
CA ASN A 245 -2.73 16.16 9.80
C ASN A 245 -1.66 15.57 10.73
N ASP A 246 -1.48 16.21 11.88
CA ASP A 246 -0.63 15.72 12.98
C ASP A 246 -1.50 15.64 14.25
N GLY A 247 -1.96 14.45 14.58
CA GLY A 247 -2.84 14.14 15.71
C GLY A 247 -4.34 13.95 15.39
N SER A 248 -4.76 13.99 14.13
CA SER A 248 -6.17 13.76 13.72
C SER A 248 -6.29 13.21 12.30
N ASP A 249 -7.48 12.73 11.90
CA ASP A 249 -7.79 12.25 10.54
C ASP A 249 -6.66 11.45 9.87
N TYR A 250 -6.19 11.81 8.67
CA TYR A 250 -5.01 11.18 8.06
C TYR A 250 -3.75 11.71 8.72
N ASP A 251 -3.47 11.15 9.90
CA ASP A 251 -2.35 11.50 10.75
C ASP A 251 -1.02 10.97 10.21
N VAL A 252 -0.04 11.85 10.04
CA VAL A 252 1.28 11.51 9.49
C VAL A 252 2.01 10.53 10.37
N GLU A 253 2.00 10.71 11.69
CA GLU A 253 2.71 9.80 12.62
C GLU A 253 2.13 8.39 12.55
N SER A 254 0.80 8.26 12.57
CA SER A 254 0.13 6.96 12.50
C SER A 254 0.42 6.21 11.20
N ILE A 255 0.41 6.94 10.09
CA ILE A 255 0.65 6.35 8.76
C ILE A 255 2.15 6.05 8.59
N ALA A 256 3.04 6.94 9.04
CA ALA A 256 4.47 6.66 9.09
C ALA A 256 4.77 5.44 9.96
N LEU A 257 4.12 5.29 11.13
CA LEU A 257 4.30 4.13 12.01
C LEU A 257 3.92 2.82 11.30
N HIS A 258 2.84 2.83 10.52
CA HIS A 258 2.43 1.71 9.68
C HIS A 258 3.46 1.39 8.59
N GLU A 259 3.84 2.39 7.78
CA GLU A 259 4.78 2.18 6.67
C GLU A 259 6.18 1.81 7.17
N SER A 260 6.63 2.36 8.30
CA SER A 260 7.87 1.94 8.96
C SER A 260 7.79 0.49 9.47
N GLY A 261 6.59 0.00 9.79
CA GLY A 261 6.37 -1.42 10.04
C GLY A 261 6.70 -2.29 8.81
N HIS A 262 6.24 -1.90 7.63
CA HIS A 262 6.66 -2.52 6.35
C HIS A 262 8.16 -2.32 6.07
N GLY A 263 8.69 -1.17 6.45
CA GLY A 263 10.12 -0.86 6.45
C GLY A 263 10.92 -1.83 7.32
N LEU A 264 10.31 -2.36 8.38
CA LEU A 264 10.86 -3.34 9.32
C LEU A 264 10.21 -4.73 9.14
N SER A 265 9.92 -5.10 7.90
CA SER A 265 9.46 -6.43 7.47
C SER A 265 8.15 -6.94 8.06
N GLN A 266 7.32 -6.08 8.63
CA GLN A 266 5.97 -6.47 9.03
C GLN A 266 5.04 -6.45 7.84
N ALA A 267 4.31 -7.55 7.65
CA ALA A 267 3.22 -7.61 6.69
C ALA A 267 1.94 -7.00 7.28
N HIS A 268 1.02 -6.66 6.38
CA HIS A 268 -0.36 -6.39 6.78
C HIS A 268 -0.94 -7.52 7.64
N PHE A 269 -1.78 -7.13 8.60
CA PHE A 269 -2.47 -8.07 9.45
C PHE A 269 -3.82 -7.55 9.96
N GLY A 270 -4.73 -8.48 10.13
CA GLY A 270 -6.08 -8.29 10.63
C GLY A 270 -7.11 -8.35 9.51
N LYS A 271 -8.28 -7.84 9.82
CA LYS A 271 -9.42 -7.86 8.92
C LYS A 271 -10.20 -6.57 9.10
N ALA A 272 -10.45 -5.84 8.02
CA ALA A 272 -11.46 -4.79 8.00
C ALA A 272 -12.73 -5.29 7.32
N PHE A 273 -13.88 -5.01 7.93
CA PHE A 273 -15.17 -5.36 7.35
C PHE A 273 -16.25 -4.33 7.66
N ARG A 274 -17.18 -4.13 6.73
CA ARG A 274 -18.35 -3.28 6.96
C ARG A 274 -19.50 -4.12 7.50
N SER A 275 -20.09 -3.74 8.63
CA SER A 275 -21.30 -4.41 9.15
C SER A 275 -22.56 -3.95 8.43
N GLY A 276 -23.68 -4.65 8.64
CA GLY A 276 -24.97 -4.33 8.00
C GLY A 276 -25.50 -2.91 8.25
N ASN A 277 -25.03 -2.23 9.29
CA ASN A 277 -25.34 -0.81 9.56
C ASN A 277 -24.38 0.19 8.87
N GLY A 278 -23.52 -0.27 7.96
CA GLY A 278 -22.58 0.57 7.21
C GLY A 278 -21.30 0.96 7.96
N LYS A 279 -21.13 0.59 9.24
CA LYS A 279 -19.92 0.90 10.02
C LYS A 279 -18.75 0.00 9.63
N LEU A 280 -17.55 0.57 9.55
CA LEU A 280 -16.29 -0.15 9.37
C LEU A 280 -15.80 -0.69 10.71
N HIS A 281 -15.43 -1.98 10.75
CA HIS A 281 -14.90 -2.68 11.91
C HIS A 281 -13.55 -3.29 11.59
N PHE A 282 -12.70 -3.42 12.62
CA PHE A 282 -11.39 -4.04 12.54
C PHE A 282 -11.28 -5.21 13.52
N ALA A 283 -10.69 -6.33 13.08
CA ALA A 283 -10.55 -7.53 13.89
C ALA A 283 -9.21 -8.27 13.62
N PRO A 284 -8.16 -8.01 14.42
CA PRO A 284 -8.06 -6.93 15.42
C PRO A 284 -7.85 -5.55 14.77
N LYS A 285 -8.07 -4.50 15.55
CA LYS A 285 -7.49 -3.17 15.28
C LYS A 285 -5.99 -3.23 15.60
N ALA A 286 -5.16 -2.94 14.61
CA ALA A 286 -3.70 -3.02 14.67
C ALA A 286 -3.09 -1.87 13.86
N VAL A 287 -1.83 -1.52 14.15
CA VAL A 287 -1.05 -0.58 13.34
C VAL A 287 -0.96 -1.12 11.92
N MET A 288 -0.63 -2.41 11.76
CA MET A 288 -0.44 -3.05 10.45
C MET A 288 -1.75 -3.46 9.74
N ASN A 289 -2.90 -2.86 10.04
CA ASN A 289 -4.11 -3.08 9.24
C ASN A 289 -3.97 -2.44 7.84
N ALA A 290 -4.34 -3.13 6.76
CA ALA A 290 -4.27 -2.60 5.38
C ALA A 290 -5.26 -1.44 5.06
N ALA A 291 -6.09 -1.06 6.04
CA ALA A 291 -6.91 0.14 5.98
C ALA A 291 -6.71 0.97 7.24
N TYR A 292 -6.68 2.28 7.06
CA TYR A 292 -6.50 3.24 8.13
C TYR A 292 -7.65 3.14 9.15
N SER A 293 -7.28 2.94 10.42
CA SER A 293 -8.24 2.69 11.50
C SER A 293 -8.32 3.84 12.53
N GLY A 294 -7.82 5.02 12.13
CA GLY A 294 -7.68 6.20 12.98
C GLY A 294 -6.27 6.36 13.54
N VAL A 295 -6.10 7.38 14.38
CA VAL A 295 -4.81 7.71 15.00
C VAL A 295 -4.32 6.53 15.86
N GLN A 296 -3.10 6.10 15.62
CA GLN A 296 -2.38 5.02 16.31
C GLN A 296 -0.89 5.36 16.37
N THR A 297 -0.38 5.67 17.56
CA THR A 297 1.02 6.08 17.77
C THR A 297 1.78 5.11 18.68
N GLU A 298 1.20 3.94 18.97
CA GLU A 298 1.77 2.92 19.86
C GLU A 298 1.77 1.54 19.19
N ILE A 299 2.85 0.78 19.42
CA ILE A 299 2.96 -0.62 19.00
C ILE A 299 2.47 -1.50 20.15
N SER A 300 1.50 -2.37 19.88
CA SER A 300 0.99 -3.29 20.89
C SER A 300 0.56 -4.63 20.33
N LYS A 301 0.38 -5.61 21.22
CA LYS A 301 -0.25 -6.91 20.93
C LYS A 301 0.36 -7.60 19.72
N THR A 302 -0.39 -7.69 18.62
CA THR A 302 0.03 -8.42 17.43
C THR A 302 1.14 -7.70 16.68
N ASP A 303 1.20 -6.36 16.70
CA ASP A 303 2.28 -5.58 16.08
C ASP A 303 3.59 -5.80 16.83
N LEU A 304 3.52 -5.78 18.17
CA LEU A 304 4.66 -6.14 19.01
C LEU A 304 5.11 -7.60 18.78
N GLY A 305 4.17 -8.54 18.79
CA GLY A 305 4.48 -9.97 18.57
C GLY A 305 5.14 -10.23 17.22
N GLY A 306 4.63 -9.62 16.14
CA GLY A 306 5.24 -9.67 14.81
C GLY A 306 6.67 -9.14 14.84
N HIS A 307 6.89 -7.95 15.42
CA HIS A 307 8.20 -7.32 15.51
C HIS A 307 9.21 -8.22 16.22
N CYS A 308 8.86 -8.70 17.41
CA CYS A 308 9.74 -9.52 18.22
C CYS A 308 10.07 -10.86 17.55
N SER A 309 9.13 -11.40 16.77
CA SER A 309 9.37 -12.65 16.05
C SER A 309 10.28 -12.52 14.83
N ILE A 310 10.46 -11.31 14.29
CA ILE A 310 11.38 -11.03 13.18
C ILE A 310 12.75 -10.58 13.73
N TRP A 311 12.73 -9.63 14.66
CA TRP A 311 13.93 -8.89 15.08
C TRP A 311 14.45 -9.27 16.47
N GLY A 312 13.84 -10.25 17.13
CA GLY A 312 14.18 -10.66 18.49
C GLY A 312 15.63 -11.14 18.67
N SER A 313 16.23 -11.64 17.59
CA SER A 313 17.61 -12.12 17.55
C SER A 313 18.57 -11.18 16.84
N TRP A 314 18.12 -10.02 16.34
CA TRP A 314 18.99 -9.06 15.68
C TRP A 314 20.11 -8.55 16.62
N PRO A 315 21.36 -8.35 16.13
CA PRO A 315 21.87 -8.60 14.77
C PRO A 315 22.53 -9.98 14.61
N LYS A 316 22.08 -10.99 15.35
CA LYS A 316 22.64 -12.35 15.39
C LYS A 316 21.78 -13.37 14.63
N ASN A 317 20.93 -12.90 13.73
CA ASN A 317 20.14 -13.74 12.83
C ASN A 317 21.08 -14.57 11.95
#